data_AF-A0A1D6JMW8-F1
#
_entry.id   AF-A0A1D6JMW8-F1
#
_cell.length_a   1.000
_cell.length_b   1.000
_cell.length_c   1.000
_cell.angle_alpha   90.00
_cell.angle_beta   90.00
_cell.angle_gamma   90.00
#
_symmetry.space_group_name_H-M   'P 1'
#
loop_
_entity.id
_entity.type
_entity.pdbx_description
1 polymer ?
#
loop_
_entity_poly.entity_id
_entity_poly.type
_entity_poly.pdbx_seq_one_letter_code
_entity_poly.pdbx_strand_id
1 'polypeptide(L)' 'MVWGVTLGGTGKEHGDRHPKIGQGALIGASATILGNINVGEGAMIAAGSLVLKDVPPHRLETRLMYYNLT' A
#
# COMPACT_ATOMS: atom_id res chain seq x y z
N MET A 1 2.48 17.72 1.50
CA MET A 1 3.30 16.90 0.58
C MET A 1 3.89 15.76 1.38
N VAL A 2 3.74 14.52 0.94
CA VAL A 2 4.38 13.33 1.51
C VAL A 2 5.45 12.85 0.53
N TRP A 3 6.54 12.26 1.03
CA TRP A 3 7.68 11.86 0.21
C TRP A 3 8.04 10.39 0.42
N GLY A 4 8.76 9.78 -0.53
CA GLY A 4 9.29 8.43 -0.41
C GLY A 4 8.26 7.30 -0.55
N VAL A 5 7.07 7.56 -1.08
CA VAL A 5 6.07 6.52 -1.32
C VAL A 5 6.48 5.65 -2.50
N THR A 6 6.31 4.33 -2.36
CA THR A 6 6.51 3.35 -3.43
C THR A 6 5.20 2.68 -3.79
N LEU A 7 4.83 2.75 -5.08
CA LEU A 7 3.75 1.97 -5.69
C LEU A 7 4.38 1.03 -6.73
N GLY A 8 4.69 -0.19 -6.31
CA GLY A 8 5.54 -1.11 -7.07
C GLY A 8 4.89 -2.45 -7.36
N GLY A 9 5.47 -3.23 -8.27
CA GLY A 9 5.18 -4.65 -8.40
C GLY A 9 6.02 -5.50 -7.45
N THR A 10 5.64 -6.76 -7.25
CA THR A 10 6.42 -7.73 -6.46
C THR A 10 7.54 -8.40 -7.26
N GLY A 11 7.63 -8.12 -8.57
CA GLY A 11 8.59 -8.74 -9.50
C GLY A 11 8.20 -10.16 -9.97
N LYS A 12 7.07 -10.71 -9.51
CA LYS A 12 6.63 -12.08 -9.85
C LYS A 12 5.63 -12.16 -11.01
N GLU A 13 5.05 -11.03 -11.40
CA GLU A 13 3.92 -10.97 -12.33
C GLU A 13 4.21 -10.04 -13.52
N HIS A 14 3.70 -10.42 -14.70
CA HIS A 14 3.73 -9.61 -15.92
C HIS A 14 2.36 -8.97 -16.17
N GLY A 15 2.33 -7.81 -16.81
CA GLY A 15 1.10 -7.07 -17.09
C GLY A 15 0.71 -6.10 -15.97
N ASP A 16 -0.58 -6.09 -15.63
CA ASP A 16 -1.12 -5.25 -14.57
C ASP A 16 -0.68 -5.75 -13.19
N ARG A 17 0.28 -5.04 -12.60
CA ARG A 17 1.09 -5.52 -11.47
C ARG A 17 1.35 -4.47 -10.39
N HIS A 18 0.73 -3.30 -10.51
CA HIS A 18 0.91 -2.18 -9.58
C HIS A 18 -0.37 -1.95 -8.76
N PRO A 19 -0.26 -1.28 -7.61
CA PRO A 19 -1.42 -0.99 -6.77
C PRO A 19 -2.45 -0.08 -7.44
N LYS A 20 -3.72 -0.25 -7.09
CA LYS A 20 -4.84 0.60 -7.50
C LYS A 20 -5.27 1.41 -6.29
N ILE A 21 -5.15 2.72 -6.39
CA ILE A 21 -5.46 3.63 -5.28
C ILE A 21 -6.85 4.20 -5.49
N GLY A 22 -7.74 3.89 -4.56
CA GLY A 22 -9.10 4.39 -4.51
C GLY A 22 -9.17 5.89 -4.25
N GLN A 23 -10.29 6.50 -4.63
CA GLN A 23 -10.51 7.91 -4.46
C GLN A 23 -10.40 8.30 -2.97
N GLY A 24 -9.80 9.46 -2.68
CA GLY A 24 -9.66 9.96 -1.31
C GLY A 24 -8.77 9.13 -0.39
N ALA A 25 -8.11 8.09 -0.89
CA ALA A 25 -7.14 7.34 -0.09
C ALA A 25 -5.91 8.21 0.23
N LEU A 26 -5.41 8.09 1.46
CA LEU A 26 -4.25 8.81 1.95
C LEU A 26 -3.08 7.85 2.16
N ILE A 27 -1.91 8.18 1.63
CA ILE A 27 -0.71 7.37 1.75
C ILE A 27 0.33 8.15 2.57
N GLY A 28 0.70 7.61 3.72
CA GLY A 28 1.72 8.18 4.59
C GLY A 28 3.11 8.18 3.96
N ALA A 29 3.98 9.06 4.46
CA ALA A 29 5.37 9.16 3.98
C ALA A 29 6.11 7.81 4.11
N SER A 30 6.98 7.51 3.16
CA SER A 30 7.79 6.29 3.14
C SER A 30 6.99 4.97 3.15
N ALA A 31 5.68 4.99 2.87
CA ALA A 31 4.90 3.77 2.73
C ALA A 31 5.25 3.06 1.41
N THR A 32 5.29 1.73 1.47
CA THR A 32 5.58 0.86 0.33
C THR A 32 4.39 -0.07 0.10
N ILE A 33 3.79 0.01 -1.08
CA ILE A 33 2.62 -0.77 -1.48
C ILE A 33 3.02 -1.58 -2.71
N LEU A 34 3.00 -2.91 -2.61
CA LEU A 34 3.51 -3.79 -3.67
C LEU A 34 2.47 -4.79 -4.16
N GLY A 35 2.41 -4.97 -5.47
CA GLY A 35 1.60 -5.97 -6.16
C GLY A 35 0.33 -5.41 -6.79
N ASN A 36 -0.36 -6.27 -7.53
CA ASN A 36 -1.69 -5.98 -8.05
C ASN A 36 -2.73 -6.05 -6.93
N ILE A 37 -2.76 -5.03 -6.09
CA ILE A 37 -3.67 -4.92 -4.94
C ILE A 37 -4.47 -3.62 -4.98
N ASN A 38 -5.62 -3.64 -4.32
CA ASN A 38 -6.52 -2.50 -4.21
C ASN A 38 -6.37 -1.82 -2.85
N VAL A 39 -6.17 -0.51 -2.86
CA VAL A 39 -6.35 0.36 -1.69
C VAL A 39 -7.69 1.04 -1.84
N GLY A 40 -8.65 0.68 -1.00
CA GLY A 40 -10.04 1.13 -1.12
C GLY A 40 -10.21 2.64 -0.94
N GLU A 41 -11.38 3.12 -1.35
CA GLU A 41 -11.77 4.53 -1.19
C GLU A 41 -11.62 5.01 0.25
N GLY A 42 -11.03 6.19 0.44
CA GLY A 42 -10.85 6.80 1.75
C GLY A 42 -9.99 5.98 2.73
N ALA A 43 -9.30 4.92 2.27
CA ALA A 43 -8.38 4.18 3.12
C ALA A 43 -7.16 5.04 3.47
N MET A 44 -6.55 4.77 4.62
CA MET A 44 -5.38 5.50 5.11
C MET A 44 -4.24 4.52 5.35
N ILE A 45 -3.10 4.71 4.69
CA ILE A 45 -1.90 3.92 4.90
C ILE A 45 -0.96 4.72 5.81
N ALA A 46 -0.58 4.16 6.96
CA ALA A 46 0.34 4.82 7.88
C ALA A 46 1.75 4.94 7.28
N ALA A 47 2.49 5.95 7.71
CA ALA A 47 3.87 6.17 7.28
C ALA A 47 4.75 4.95 7.56
N GLY A 48 5.63 4.60 6.63
CA GLY A 48 6.54 3.45 6.75
C GLY A 48 5.89 2.06 6.65
N SER A 49 4.59 1.96 6.31
CA SER A 49 3.93 0.66 6.19
C SER A 49 4.39 -0.12 4.95
N LEU A 50 4.41 -1.46 5.03
CA LEU A 50 4.56 -2.38 3.90
C LEU A 50 3.23 -3.11 3.65
N VAL A 51 2.59 -2.79 2.54
CA VAL A 51 1.26 -3.29 2.19
C VAL A 51 1.38 -4.27 1.02
N LEU A 52 0.95 -5.51 1.26
CA LEU A 52 1.05 -6.64 0.32
C LEU A 52 -0.32 -7.29 0.03
N LYS A 53 -1.40 -6.73 0.58
CA LYS A 53 -2.77 -7.25 0.47
C LYS A 53 -3.73 -6.09 0.28
N ASP A 54 -4.90 -6.39 -0.26
CA ASP A 54 -5.97 -5.41 -0.43
C ASP A 54 -6.35 -4.76 0.90
N VAL A 55 -6.53 -3.43 0.86
CA VAL A 55 -6.96 -2.61 1.98
C VAL A 55 -8.40 -2.17 1.71
N PRO A 56 -9.39 -2.64 2.49
CA PRO A 56 -10.76 -2.19 2.37
C PRO A 56 -10.95 -0.66 2.49
N PRO A 57 -12.03 -0.12 1.89
CA PRO A 57 -12.38 1.30 2.02
C PRO A 57 -12.47 1.76 3.47
N HIS A 58 -12.11 3.02 3.71
CA HIS A 58 -12.17 3.71 5.01
C HIS A 58 -11.43 3.01 6.16
N ARG A 59 -10.49 2.10 5.85
CA ARG A 59 -9.64 1.44 6.84
C ARG A 59 -8.30 2.18 6.99
N LEU A 60 -7.84 2.28 8.24
CA LEU A 60 -6.43 2.57 8.54
C LEU A 60 -5.60 1.27 8.51
N GLU A 61 -4.55 1.25 7.69
CA GLU A 61 -3.56 0.17 7.61
C GLU A 61 -2.22 0.65 8.21
N THR A 62 -1.68 -0.06 9.18
CA THR A 62 -0.50 0.36 9.97
C THR A 62 0.66 -0.63 9.94
N ARG A 63 0.64 -1.60 9.03
CA ARG A 63 1.57 -2.73 9.05
C ARG A 63 3.01 -2.32 8.77
N LEU A 64 3.83 -2.25 9.83
CA LEU A 64 5.26 -1.98 9.75
C LEU A 64 6.03 -3.18 9.17
N MET A 65 7.12 -2.88 8.46
CA MET A 65 8.03 -3.86 7.84
C MET A 65 8.59 -4.93 8.81
N TYR A 66 8.62 -4.67 10.12
CA TYR A 66 9.34 -5.49 11.11
C TYR A 66 8.59 -6.73 11.63
N TYR A 67 7.29 -6.88 11.41
CA TYR A 67 6.49 -7.94 12.06
C TYR A 67 6.15 -9.15 11.17
N ASN A 68 6.99 -9.49 10.19
CA ASN A 68 6.84 -10.70 9.36
C ASN A 68 8.04 -11.66 9.50
N LEU A 69 8.39 -12.01 10.74
CA LEU A 69 9.10 -13.26 11.05
C LEU A 69 8.09 -14.28 11.58
N THR A 70 7.22 -14.79 10.71
CA THR A 70 6.58 -16.12 10.77
C THR A 70 5.74 -16.35 9.52
#